data_AF-A8IU77-F1
#
_entry.id   AF-A8IU77-F1
#
_cell.length_a   1.000
_cell.length_b   1.000
_cell.length_c   1.000
_cell.angle_alpha   90.00
_cell.angle_beta   90.00
_cell.angle_gamma   90.00
#
_symmetry.space_group_name_H-M   'P 1'
#
loop_
_entity.id
_entity.type
_entity.pdbx_description
1 polymer ?
#
loop_
_entity_poly.entity_id
_entity_poly.type
_entity_poly.pdbx_seq_one_letter_code
_entity_poly.pdbx_strand_id
1 'polypeptide(L)'
;MAPATPPATPAATASAGASTSTTTTTNGSGAPLRYCDDLRAPLTTAVGPQPHAPMHQVEWRKVMAGDPVEINPSIGNGFKVMSVEEWSRRWKRNDDFPHCLAPGCGGADTREHYFTQTWCRGKRLWASESLCMACHAFSFRSYADPDFKTPEQYEKELWEEMAAAGRR
;
A
#
# COMPACT_ATOMS: atom_id res chain seq x y z
N MET A 1 -47.09 -55.21 -14.30
CA MET A 1 -46.90 -55.27 -12.83
C MET A 1 -45.46 -54.93 -12.54
N ALA A 2 -45.20 -53.71 -12.07
CA ALA A 2 -43.89 -53.24 -11.64
C ALA A 2 -43.97 -52.93 -10.13
N PRO A 3 -42.97 -53.31 -9.32
CA PRO A 3 -43.05 -53.22 -7.86
C PRO A 3 -42.80 -51.80 -7.34
N ALA A 4 -43.56 -51.46 -6.29
CA ALA A 4 -43.50 -50.20 -5.56
C ALA A 4 -42.22 -50.08 -4.73
N THR A 5 -41.61 -48.89 -4.75
CA THR A 5 -40.48 -48.49 -3.91
C THR A 5 -40.97 -48.02 -2.53
N PRO A 6 -40.40 -48.49 -1.40
CA PRO A 6 -40.74 -47.97 -0.08
C PRO A 6 -39.99 -46.66 0.25
N PRO A 7 -40.55 -45.81 1.14
CA PRO A 7 -39.99 -44.50 1.48
C PRO A 7 -38.82 -44.59 2.46
N ALA A 8 -37.86 -43.67 2.30
CA ALA A 8 -36.67 -43.55 3.15
C ALA A 8 -36.97 -42.89 4.50
N THR A 9 -36.41 -43.48 5.56
CA THR A 9 -36.39 -43.00 6.95
C THR A 9 -35.56 -41.70 7.10
N PRO A 10 -35.97 -40.73 7.93
CA PRO A 10 -35.19 -39.53 8.19
C PRO A 10 -34.02 -39.82 9.16
N ALA A 11 -32.83 -39.34 8.81
CA ALA A 11 -31.65 -39.40 9.66
C ALA A 11 -31.64 -38.28 10.71
N ALA A 12 -31.11 -38.63 11.88
CA ALA A 12 -31.15 -37.89 13.12
C ALA A 12 -30.31 -36.60 13.14
N THR A 13 -30.81 -35.69 13.96
CA THR A 13 -30.29 -34.39 14.36
C THR A 13 -28.93 -34.48 15.06
N ALA A 14 -27.94 -33.71 14.58
CA ALA A 14 -26.73 -33.39 15.33
C ALA A 14 -26.72 -31.89 15.63
N SER A 15 -26.86 -31.56 16.91
CA SER A 15 -26.77 -30.22 17.48
C SER A 15 -25.31 -29.77 17.55
N ALA A 16 -24.92 -28.83 16.70
CA ALA A 16 -23.64 -28.11 16.81
C ALA A 16 -23.84 -26.85 17.67
N GLY A 17 -22.93 -26.68 18.63
CA GLY A 17 -22.95 -25.66 19.66
C GLY A 17 -22.91 -24.22 19.12
N ALA A 18 -23.59 -23.36 19.87
CA ALA A 18 -23.62 -21.92 19.68
C ALA A 18 -22.20 -21.35 19.65
N SER A 19 -21.77 -20.89 18.46
CA SER A 19 -20.69 -19.93 18.34
C SER A 19 -21.32 -18.55 18.40
N THR A 20 -21.13 -17.88 19.55
CA THR A 20 -21.47 -16.48 19.75
C THR A 20 -20.83 -15.65 18.65
N SER A 21 -21.64 -15.29 17.67
CA SER A 21 -21.24 -14.42 16.57
C SER A 21 -21.17 -13.01 17.12
N THR A 22 -19.97 -12.55 17.45
CA THR A 22 -19.73 -11.14 17.78
C THR A 22 -20.04 -10.32 16.54
N THR A 23 -21.21 -9.69 16.53
CA THR A 23 -21.65 -8.76 15.49
C THR A 23 -20.64 -7.62 15.40
N THR A 24 -19.76 -7.65 14.40
CA THR A 24 -19.02 -6.46 13.97
C THR A 24 -20.04 -5.53 13.33
N THR A 25 -20.38 -4.45 14.03
CA THR A 25 -21.19 -3.36 13.50
C THR A 25 -20.39 -2.66 12.40
N THR A 26 -20.53 -3.11 11.16
CA THR A 26 -20.08 -2.39 9.95
C THR A 26 -21.10 -1.31 9.62
N ASN A 27 -20.82 -0.07 10.05
CA ASN A 27 -21.50 1.11 9.51
C ASN A 27 -20.72 1.62 8.30
N GLY A 28 -21.38 1.66 7.13
CA GLY A 28 -21.11 2.63 6.05
C GLY A 28 -20.32 2.12 4.84
N SER A 29 -21.04 1.96 3.71
CA SER A 29 -20.55 1.77 2.32
C SER A 29 -19.51 0.69 2.07
N GLY A 30 -19.89 -0.38 1.35
CA GLY A 30 -19.04 -1.51 0.96
C GLY A 30 -17.90 -1.22 -0.03
N ALA A 31 -17.30 -0.03 0.02
CA ALA A 31 -16.05 0.24 -0.66
C ALA A 31 -14.87 -0.25 0.20
N PRO A 32 -13.82 -0.83 -0.39
CA PRO A 32 -12.61 -1.18 0.35
C PRO A 32 -11.99 0.10 0.95
N LEU A 33 -11.61 0.04 2.23
CA LEU A 33 -10.91 1.15 2.91
C LEU A 33 -9.58 1.42 2.18
N ARG A 34 -9.41 2.64 1.66
CA ARG A 34 -8.19 3.06 0.98
C ARG A 34 -7.14 3.50 2.01
N TYR A 35 -5.88 3.38 1.63
CA TYR A 35 -4.78 3.72 2.52
C TYR A 35 -4.68 5.22 2.86
N CYS A 36 -5.25 6.06 2.00
CA CYS A 36 -5.25 7.51 2.08
C CYS A 36 -6.51 8.12 2.70
N ASP A 37 -7.48 7.30 3.10
CA ASP A 37 -8.77 7.77 3.65
C ASP A 37 -8.76 7.78 5.18
N ASP A 38 -9.59 8.62 5.79
CA ASP A 38 -9.75 8.74 7.26
C ASP A 38 -8.41 8.87 8.02
N LEU A 39 -7.53 9.73 7.52
CA LEU A 39 -6.21 9.96 8.09
C LEU A 39 -6.32 10.77 9.39
N ARG A 40 -5.73 10.25 10.46
CA ARG A 40 -5.69 10.89 11.80
C ARG A 40 -4.60 11.95 11.94
N ALA A 41 -3.81 12.17 10.88
CA ALA A 41 -2.76 13.17 10.83
C ALA A 41 -2.62 13.71 9.39
N PRO A 42 -2.05 14.91 9.20
CA PRO A 42 -1.76 15.43 7.87
C PRO A 42 -0.73 14.57 7.13
N LEU A 43 -0.78 14.61 5.79
CA LEU A 43 0.29 14.07 4.95
C LEU A 43 1.52 14.98 5.01
N THR A 44 2.69 14.37 5.08
CA THR A 44 3.94 15.07 4.77
C THR A 44 4.15 15.02 3.27
N THR A 45 4.43 16.16 2.63
CA THR A 45 4.64 16.24 1.19
C THR A 45 5.91 17.01 0.84
N ALA A 46 6.60 16.59 -0.21
CA ALA A 46 7.68 17.35 -0.82
C ALA A 46 7.55 17.32 -2.35
N VAL A 47 8.00 18.36 -3.04
CA VAL A 47 7.97 18.43 -4.52
C VAL A 47 9.32 18.92 -5.00
N GLY A 48 9.84 18.33 -6.08
CA GLY A 48 11.12 18.73 -6.65
C GLY A 48 11.41 18.13 -8.02
N PRO A 49 12.52 18.54 -8.65
CA PRO A 49 12.92 18.05 -9.97
C PRO A 49 13.57 16.65 -9.93
N GLN A 50 13.82 16.13 -8.73
CA GLN A 50 14.47 14.84 -8.50
C GLN A 50 13.58 13.97 -7.62
N PRO A 51 13.59 12.64 -7.82
CA PRO A 51 12.89 11.70 -6.95
C PRO A 51 13.49 11.72 -5.53
N HIS A 52 12.71 11.24 -4.56
CA HIS A 52 13.14 11.21 -3.16
C HIS A 52 14.12 10.07 -2.90
N ALA A 53 13.90 8.89 -3.50
CA ALA A 53 14.78 7.75 -3.29
C ALA A 53 16.12 7.89 -4.04
N PRO A 54 17.27 7.69 -3.37
CA PRO A 54 18.59 7.83 -3.99
C PRO A 54 18.81 6.96 -5.23
N MET A 55 18.33 5.71 -5.20
CA MET A 55 18.42 4.81 -6.36
C MET A 55 17.65 5.37 -7.56
N HIS A 56 16.45 5.92 -7.34
CA HIS A 56 15.67 6.55 -8.40
C HIS A 56 16.33 7.83 -8.90
N GLN A 57 17.07 8.58 -8.09
CA GLN A 57 17.80 9.77 -8.55
C GLN A 57 18.91 9.38 -9.53
N VAL A 58 19.61 8.28 -9.26
CA VAL A 58 20.65 7.74 -10.16
C VAL A 58 20.03 7.33 -11.49
N GLU A 59 18.95 6.53 -11.45
CA GLU A 59 18.27 6.07 -12.66
C GLU A 59 17.63 7.23 -13.44
N TRP A 60 16.99 8.18 -12.75
CA TRP A 60 16.40 9.37 -13.37
C TRP A 60 17.42 10.20 -14.13
N ARG A 61 18.59 10.44 -13.52
CA ARG A 61 19.68 11.16 -14.18
C ARG A 61 20.15 10.45 -15.45
N LYS A 62 20.24 9.12 -15.44
CA LYS A 62 20.58 8.34 -16.64
C LYS A 62 19.51 8.49 -17.73
N VAL A 63 18.23 8.36 -17.37
CA VAL A 63 17.10 8.56 -18.31
C VAL A 63 17.18 9.94 -18.96
N MET A 64 17.38 10.99 -18.16
CA MET A 64 17.46 12.36 -18.66
C MET A 64 18.71 12.64 -19.50
N ALA A 65 19.80 11.91 -19.28
CA ALA A 65 21.03 11.98 -20.07
C ALA A 65 21.02 11.09 -21.34
N GLY A 66 20.05 10.18 -21.46
CA GLY A 66 20.05 9.16 -22.52
C GLY A 66 21.01 8.00 -22.26
N ASP A 67 21.40 7.78 -21.00
CA ASP A 67 22.28 6.68 -20.61
C ASP A 67 21.51 5.37 -20.34
N PRO A 68 22.18 4.21 -20.43
CA PRO A 68 21.55 2.93 -20.13
C PRO A 68 21.13 2.80 -18.65
N VAL A 69 19.87 2.47 -18.41
CA VAL A 69 19.30 2.11 -17.10
C VAL A 69 19.19 0.61 -16.93
N GLU A 70 19.25 0.13 -15.69
CA GLU A 70 19.16 -1.31 -15.41
C GLU A 70 17.74 -1.82 -15.64
N ILE A 71 17.62 -2.96 -16.32
CA ILE A 71 16.34 -3.64 -16.49
C ILE A 71 16.03 -4.35 -15.18
N ASN A 72 14.86 -4.05 -14.60
CA ASN A 72 14.40 -4.72 -13.39
C ASN A 72 14.40 -6.26 -13.61
N PRO A 73 15.04 -7.04 -12.73
CA PRO A 73 15.17 -8.50 -12.87
C PRO A 73 13.86 -9.26 -13.12
N SER A 74 12.74 -8.72 -12.66
CA SER A 74 11.40 -9.29 -12.87
C SER A 74 10.91 -9.23 -14.33
N ILE A 75 11.51 -8.39 -15.17
CA ILE A 75 11.12 -8.15 -16.57
C ILE A 75 12.19 -8.67 -17.54
N GLY A 76 13.45 -8.75 -17.10
CA GLY A 76 14.57 -9.22 -17.89
C GLY A 76 15.89 -8.89 -17.22
N ASN A 77 17.00 -9.07 -17.94
CA ASN A 77 18.33 -8.78 -17.45
C ASN A 77 19.06 -7.80 -18.40
N GLY A 78 19.98 -7.02 -17.86
CA GLY A 78 20.86 -6.13 -18.64
C GLY A 78 20.51 -4.64 -18.51
N PHE A 79 21.02 -3.83 -19.44
CA PHE A 79 20.84 -2.39 -19.47
C PHE A 79 20.20 -1.95 -20.77
N LYS A 80 19.37 -0.90 -20.73
CA LYS A 80 18.73 -0.32 -21.91
C LYS A 80 18.60 1.19 -21.76
N VAL A 81 18.84 1.94 -22.85
CA VAL A 81 18.49 3.37 -22.92
C VAL A 81 16.98 3.48 -23.07
N MET A 82 16.34 4.26 -22.20
CA MET A 82 14.88 4.35 -22.11
C MET A 82 14.41 5.80 -22.13
N SER A 83 13.25 6.04 -22.73
CA SER A 83 12.54 7.32 -22.58
C SER A 83 11.94 7.44 -21.17
N VAL A 84 11.55 8.65 -20.79
CA VAL A 84 10.79 8.89 -19.55
C VAL A 84 9.51 8.06 -19.51
N GLU A 85 8.80 7.96 -20.64
CA GLU A 85 7.59 7.14 -20.74
C GLU A 85 7.90 5.65 -20.51
N GLU A 86 8.94 5.11 -21.18
CA GLU A 86 9.31 3.70 -21.00
C GLU A 86 9.75 3.42 -19.56
N TRP A 87 10.52 4.32 -18.96
CA TRP A 87 11.01 4.15 -17.61
C TRP A 87 9.89 4.21 -16.56
N SER A 88 8.98 5.17 -16.71
CA SER A 88 7.86 5.41 -15.79
C SER A 88 6.71 4.40 -15.93
N ARG A 89 6.63 3.61 -17.01
CA ARG A 89 5.65 2.51 -17.15
C ARG A 89 5.77 1.43 -16.06
N ARG A 90 6.90 1.40 -15.35
CA ARG A 90 7.12 0.51 -14.20
C ARG A 90 6.35 0.95 -12.96
N TRP A 91 5.93 2.20 -12.93
CA TRP A 91 5.21 2.81 -11.82
C TRP A 91 3.72 2.80 -12.12
N LYS A 92 2.91 2.63 -11.08
CA LYS A 92 1.46 2.49 -11.24
C LYS A 92 0.82 3.86 -11.33
N ARG A 93 -0.28 4.02 -12.05
CA ARG A 93 -1.08 5.24 -11.92
C ARG A 93 -1.64 5.33 -10.50
N ASN A 94 -1.64 6.52 -9.93
CA ASN A 94 -2.28 6.78 -8.64
C ASN A 94 -3.60 7.53 -8.84
N ASP A 95 -4.72 6.82 -8.74
CA ASP A 95 -6.06 7.41 -8.81
C ASP A 95 -6.49 8.07 -7.51
N ASP A 96 -5.78 7.80 -6.41
CA ASP A 96 -6.03 8.38 -5.10
C ASP A 96 -5.45 9.79 -4.96
N PHE A 97 -4.30 10.03 -5.59
CA PHE A 97 -3.69 11.35 -5.75
C PHE A 97 -3.43 11.66 -7.23
N PRO A 98 -4.49 11.92 -8.02
CA PRO A 98 -4.37 12.03 -9.47
C PRO A 98 -3.62 13.28 -9.91
N HIS A 99 -3.59 14.34 -9.09
CA HIS A 99 -3.04 15.63 -9.49
C HIS A 99 -1.57 15.82 -9.09
N CYS A 100 -0.82 16.40 -10.01
CA CYS A 100 0.53 16.89 -9.77
C CYS A 100 0.53 17.97 -8.68
N LEU A 101 1.45 17.84 -7.72
CA LEU A 101 1.64 18.83 -6.65
C LEU A 101 2.55 20.00 -7.05
N ALA A 102 3.17 19.98 -8.23
CA ALA A 102 4.02 21.07 -8.68
C ALA A 102 3.19 22.35 -8.93
N PRO A 103 3.60 23.50 -8.38
CA PRO A 103 2.90 24.77 -8.60
C PRO A 103 2.73 25.06 -10.10
N GLY A 104 1.49 25.28 -10.53
CA GLY A 104 1.16 25.67 -11.90
C GLY A 104 1.13 24.54 -12.94
N CYS A 105 1.39 23.28 -12.58
CA CYS A 105 1.32 22.18 -13.55
C CYS A 105 -0.12 21.73 -13.85
N GLY A 106 -0.91 21.43 -12.81
CA GLY A 106 -2.28 20.93 -12.95
C GLY A 106 -2.41 19.56 -13.65
N GLY A 107 -1.30 18.92 -14.02
CA GLY A 107 -1.30 17.63 -14.71
C GLY A 107 -1.96 16.52 -13.87
N ALA A 108 -2.72 15.65 -14.54
CA ALA A 108 -3.43 14.54 -13.90
C ALA A 108 -2.88 13.15 -14.26
N ASP A 109 -1.87 13.08 -15.15
CA ASP A 109 -1.18 11.85 -15.48
C ASP A 109 0.07 11.72 -14.60
N THR A 110 -0.09 11.03 -13.48
CA THR A 110 0.98 10.73 -12.53
C THR A 110 1.28 9.23 -12.52
N ARG A 111 2.54 8.90 -12.25
CA ARG A 111 3.06 7.54 -12.10
C ARG A 111 3.66 7.44 -10.71
N GLU A 112 3.19 6.52 -9.88
CA GLU A 112 3.54 6.36 -8.48
C GLU A 112 4.33 5.07 -8.21
N HIS A 113 5.30 5.21 -7.32
CA HIS A 113 6.08 4.12 -6.74
C HIS A 113 5.96 4.16 -5.21
N TYR A 114 5.61 3.03 -4.59
CA TYR A 114 5.52 2.89 -3.13
C TYR A 114 6.86 2.46 -2.54
N PHE A 115 7.25 3.07 -1.43
CA PHE A 115 8.42 2.65 -0.65
C PHE A 115 8.01 1.78 0.54
N THR A 116 6.99 2.24 1.24
CA THR A 116 6.46 1.58 2.43
C THR A 116 4.95 1.61 2.32
N GLN A 117 4.32 0.48 2.58
CA GLN A 117 2.87 0.37 2.73
C GLN A 117 2.62 -0.71 3.80
N THR A 118 2.69 -0.31 5.07
CA THR A 118 2.70 -1.23 6.21
C THR A 118 1.55 -0.97 7.16
N TRP A 119 0.85 -2.04 7.53
CA TRP A 119 -0.19 -2.06 8.55
C TRP A 119 0.32 -2.87 9.71
N CYS A 120 0.37 -2.25 10.89
CA CYS A 120 0.75 -2.90 12.13
C CYS A 120 -0.36 -2.66 13.15
N ARG A 121 -1.01 -3.73 13.61
CA ARG A 121 -2.03 -3.65 14.69
C ARG A 121 -3.13 -2.61 14.40
N GLY A 122 -3.59 -2.55 13.16
CA GLY A 122 -4.61 -1.59 12.70
C GLY A 122 -4.12 -0.16 12.50
N LYS A 123 -2.81 0.09 12.60
CA LYS A 123 -2.15 1.39 12.38
C LYS A 123 -1.36 1.37 11.08
N ARG A 124 -1.31 2.52 10.41
CA ARG A 124 -0.80 2.68 9.06
C ARG A 124 0.49 3.50 9.05
N LEU A 125 1.44 3.02 8.27
CA LEU A 125 2.63 3.77 7.87
C LEU A 125 2.81 3.55 6.37
N TRP A 126 2.86 4.63 5.60
CA TRP A 126 3.14 4.53 4.18
C TRP A 126 3.93 5.72 3.67
N ALA A 127 4.67 5.48 2.58
CA ALA A 127 5.39 6.49 1.84
C ALA A 127 5.42 6.11 0.37
N SER A 128 5.19 7.09 -0.50
CA SER A 128 5.24 6.94 -1.94
C SER A 128 5.86 8.17 -2.59
N GLU A 129 6.35 8.00 -3.80
CA GLU A 129 6.65 9.11 -4.69
C GLU A 129 5.92 8.98 -6.01
N SER A 130 5.66 10.11 -6.65
CA SER A 130 4.96 10.19 -7.93
C SER A 130 5.69 11.11 -8.90
N LEU A 131 5.87 10.66 -10.14
CA LEU A 131 6.33 11.43 -11.28
C LEU A 131 5.12 11.97 -12.06
N CYS A 132 5.12 13.27 -12.35
CA CYS A 132 4.14 13.85 -13.28
C CYS A 132 4.63 13.73 -14.72
N MET A 133 3.80 13.16 -15.60
CA MET A 133 4.16 12.98 -17.01
C MET A 133 4.10 14.28 -17.84
N ALA A 134 3.50 15.34 -17.30
CA ALA A 134 3.40 16.63 -18.00
C ALA A 134 4.62 17.54 -17.75
N CYS A 135 5.09 17.64 -16.50
CA CYS A 135 6.19 18.55 -16.13
C CYS A 135 7.45 17.83 -15.62
N HIS A 136 7.40 16.51 -15.49
CA HIS A 136 8.46 15.67 -14.94
C HIS A 136 8.90 16.04 -13.51
N ALA A 137 8.07 16.80 -12.77
CA ALA A 137 8.28 17.01 -11.36
C ALA A 137 7.94 15.74 -10.57
N PHE A 138 8.71 15.49 -9.52
CA PHE A 138 8.47 14.46 -8.54
C PHE A 138 7.76 15.05 -7.34
N SER A 139 6.85 14.27 -6.77
CA SER A 139 6.23 14.55 -5.50
C SER A 139 6.38 13.36 -4.56
N PHE A 140 6.77 13.61 -3.33
CA PHE A 140 6.84 12.62 -2.26
C PHE A 140 5.67 12.83 -1.31
N ARG A 141 5.07 11.73 -0.84
CA ARG A 141 4.06 11.72 0.20
C ARG A 141 4.42 10.68 1.25
N SER A 142 4.26 11.04 2.52
CA SER A 142 4.32 10.06 3.60
C SER A 142 3.26 10.34 4.66
N TYR A 143 2.89 9.27 5.35
CA TYR A 143 1.91 9.27 6.41
C TYR A 143 2.27 8.23 7.46
N ALA A 144 2.10 8.61 8.72
CA ALA A 144 2.10 7.69 9.85
C ALA A 144 0.91 8.04 10.74
N ASP A 145 0.16 7.02 11.15
CA ASP A 145 -0.77 7.18 12.27
C ASP A 145 -0.02 7.71 13.51
N PRO A 146 -0.57 8.66 14.29
CA PRO A 146 0.15 9.30 15.41
C PRO A 146 0.74 8.34 16.46
N ASP A 147 0.10 7.19 16.64
CA ASP A 147 0.45 6.12 17.58
C ASP A 147 0.96 4.86 16.86
N PHE A 148 1.42 4.99 15.61
CA PHE A 148 2.03 3.88 14.89
C PHE A 148 3.31 3.41 15.62
N LYS A 149 3.45 2.09 15.76
CA LYS A 149 4.65 1.45 16.30
C LYS A 149 5.09 0.33 15.37
N THR A 150 6.39 0.25 15.11
CA THR A 150 6.96 -0.94 14.45
C THR A 150 6.79 -2.17 15.37
N PRO A 151 6.87 -3.40 14.82
CA PRO A 151 6.84 -4.61 15.65
C PRO A 151 7.85 -4.55 16.80
N GLU A 152 9.07 -4.09 16.53
CA GLU A 152 10.16 -4.02 17.50
C GLU A 152 9.89 -2.98 18.59
N GLN A 153 9.33 -1.81 18.23
CA GLN A 153 8.96 -0.77 19.18
C GLN A 153 7.86 -1.26 20.14
N TYR A 154 6.83 -1.92 19.58
CA TYR A 154 5.75 -2.47 20.39
C TYR A 154 6.24 -3.59 21.31
N GLU A 155 7.04 -4.53 20.80
CA GLU A 155 7.59 -5.61 21.63
C GLU A 155 8.46 -5.07 22.75
N LYS A 156 9.33 -4.10 22.46
CA LYS A 156 10.15 -3.45 23.47
C LYS A 156 9.31 -2.90 24.63
N GLU A 157 8.26 -2.12 24.33
CA GLU A 157 7.39 -1.56 25.35
C GLU A 157 6.66 -2.66 26.15
N LEU A 158 6.18 -3.71 25.48
CA LEU A 158 5.53 -4.84 26.16
C LEU A 158 6.50 -5.54 27.13
N TRP A 159 7.75 -5.77 26.71
CA TRP A 159 8.78 -6.35 27.57
C TRP A 159 9.13 -5.44 28.75
N GLU A 160 9.23 -4.12 28.52
CA GLU A 160 9.47 -3.13 29.57
C GLU A 160 8.32 -3.11 30.60
N GLU A 161 7.06 -3.21 30.15
CA GLU A 161 5.89 -3.32 31.02
C GLU A 161 5.88 -4.62 31.84
N MET A 162 6.19 -5.75 31.21
CA MET A 162 6.28 -7.05 31.90
C MET A 162 7.39 -7.06 32.96
N ALA A 163 8.56 -6.51 32.62
CA ALA A 163 9.69 -6.39 33.54
C ALA A 163 9.34 -5.48 34.74
N ALA A 164 8.68 -4.34 34.48
CA ALA A 164 8.22 -3.43 35.52
C ALA A 164 7.15 -4.05 36.43
N ALA A 165 6.28 -4.90 35.89
CA ALA A 165 5.21 -5.58 36.64
C ALA A 165 5.70 -6.78 37.49
N GLY A 166 6.99 -7.10 37.48
CA GLY A 166 7.56 -8.22 38.25
C GLY A 166 7.08 -9.60 37.82
N ARG A 167 6.44 -9.71 36.65
CA ARG A 167 5.99 -10.98 36.06
C ARG A 167 7.12 -11.56 35.23
N ARG A 168 7.93 -12.42 35.85
CA ARG A 168 8.82 -13.35 35.14
C ARG A 168 8.07 -14.62 34.80
#